data_AF-A0A7S1ER99-F1
#
_entry.id   AF-A0A7S1ER99-F1
#
_cell.length_a   1.000
_cell.length_b   1.000
_cell.length_c   1.000
_cell.angle_alpha   90.00
_cell.angle_beta   90.00
_cell.angle_gamma   90.00
#
_symmetry.space_group_name_H-M   'P 1'
#
loop_
_entity.id
_entity.type
_entity.pdbx_description
1 polymer ?
#
loop_
_entity_poly.entity_id
_entity_poly.type
_entity_poly.pdbx_seq_one_letter_code
_entity_poly.pdbx_strand_id
1 'polypeptide(L)'
;KMEDFVLKVLNECSIEACEEVGLEGNGNYEIDSKIETELNGCFESCTWKLLDEIPVREQFQSGRCWMYAGLNFIKRNLLASFHNQINPEHRQFLIDNLQFSTSYLVFYEKLEKASAAFHDAVETSHLSIDDPLVSYLIRIGPVRDGSDWNVFCRLIEKYGIVPESIAPDLKHTRNTKQLNSTLNRRVREHFIKIRQLIDSSFLGKDDPEIQKYQIHALKDIYRVLIAHLGVPIQEFTLDSNESTLCTILNPNFNSNASHSMTPVDYFHTLTHERMKLSNYCVIINDNRRLFHTVYSVKYGKNTATFKDTNLDQND
;
A
#
# COMPACT_ATOMS: atom_id res chain seq x y z
N LYS A 1 -9.91 16.26 -11.00
CA LYS A 1 -10.13 14.89 -10.48
C LYS A 1 -8.75 14.31 -10.16
N MET A 2 -8.56 13.64 -9.02
CA MET A 2 -7.24 13.56 -8.33
C MET A 2 -6.57 12.16 -8.40
N GLU A 3 -7.24 11.17 -8.95
CA GLU A 3 -7.06 9.78 -8.51
C GLU A 3 -5.82 9.07 -9.10
N ASP A 4 -5.44 9.41 -10.34
CA ASP A 4 -4.50 8.59 -11.11
C ASP A 4 -3.28 9.35 -11.63
N PHE A 5 -2.43 9.99 -10.82
CA PHE A 5 -1.12 10.43 -11.33
C PHE A 5 -0.13 9.28 -11.52
N VAL A 6 -0.03 8.36 -10.56
CA VAL A 6 0.81 7.17 -10.69
C VAL A 6 0.22 6.20 -11.71
N LEU A 7 -1.10 5.98 -11.66
CA LEU A 7 -1.78 5.17 -12.68
C LEU A 7 -1.74 5.85 -14.05
N LYS A 8 -1.84 7.17 -14.22
CA LYS A 8 -1.59 7.83 -15.52
C LYS A 8 -0.13 7.70 -15.98
N VAL A 9 0.86 7.66 -15.11
CA VAL A 9 2.26 7.36 -15.54
C VAL A 9 2.39 5.91 -16.03
N LEU A 10 1.59 4.98 -15.49
CA LEU A 10 1.53 3.57 -15.93
C LEU A 10 0.63 3.39 -17.18
N ASN A 11 -0.47 4.14 -17.28
CA ASN A 11 -1.54 4.06 -18.28
C ASN A 11 -1.33 5.03 -19.47
N GLU A 12 -0.44 6.02 -19.37
CA GLU A 12 0.14 6.65 -20.57
C GLU A 12 0.95 5.65 -21.43
N CYS A 13 0.98 4.37 -21.04
CA CYS A 13 1.42 3.22 -21.83
C CYS A 13 0.31 2.21 -22.22
N SER A 14 -0.98 2.37 -21.84
CA SER A 14 -2.12 1.51 -22.26
C SER A 14 -3.54 2.04 -21.91
N ILE A 15 -4.58 1.59 -22.65
CA ILE A 15 -5.85 2.29 -23.02
C ILE A 15 -7.03 2.27 -21.97
N GLU A 16 -8.03 3.15 -22.16
CA GLU A 16 -9.18 3.59 -21.28
C GLU A 16 -10.45 2.64 -21.31
N ALA A 17 -11.68 2.87 -20.74
CA ALA A 17 -12.42 4.05 -20.21
C ALA A 17 -13.70 3.72 -19.33
N CYS A 18 -14.40 4.75 -18.80
CA CYS A 18 -15.83 4.85 -18.30
C CYS A 18 -16.25 4.13 -16.98
N GLU A 19 -16.82 4.76 -15.92
CA GLU A 19 -18.11 5.51 -15.67
C GLU A 19 -19.35 4.61 -15.37
N GLU A 20 -20.34 4.87 -14.49
CA GLU A 20 -20.58 5.71 -13.26
C GLU A 20 -22.06 5.46 -12.78
N VAL A 21 -22.35 5.19 -11.48
CA VAL A 21 -23.67 5.21 -10.73
C VAL A 21 -23.39 5.09 -9.19
N GLY A 22 -24.17 5.54 -8.18
CA GLY A 22 -25.29 6.52 -8.12
C GLY A 22 -26.45 6.27 -7.08
N LEU A 23 -26.30 6.70 -5.81
CA LEU A 23 -27.34 7.07 -4.79
C LEU A 23 -28.25 5.95 -4.16
N GLU A 24 -28.85 6.02 -2.95
CA GLU A 24 -28.96 7.04 -1.86
C GLU A 24 -29.39 6.40 -0.50
N GLY A 25 -29.24 7.06 0.67
CA GLY A 25 -29.96 6.68 1.91
C GLY A 25 -29.35 7.06 3.28
N ASN A 26 -29.97 8.00 4.01
CA ASN A 26 -29.53 8.50 5.33
C ASN A 26 -29.92 7.59 6.52
N GLY A 27 -29.20 7.69 7.66
CA GLY A 27 -29.63 7.11 8.94
C GLY A 27 -28.73 7.43 10.13
N ASN A 28 -29.27 8.18 11.11
CA ASN A 28 -28.68 8.36 12.44
C ASN A 28 -28.62 7.02 13.20
N TYR A 29 -27.58 6.77 14.00
CA TYR A 29 -27.50 5.61 14.89
C TYR A 29 -27.01 5.95 16.29
N GLU A 30 -27.85 5.68 17.29
CA GLU A 30 -27.43 5.50 18.69
C GLU A 30 -26.63 4.20 18.83
N ILE A 31 -25.74 4.14 19.84
CA ILE A 31 -24.91 2.96 20.11
C ILE A 31 -25.78 1.86 20.74
N ASP A 32 -25.90 0.70 20.07
CA ASP A 32 -26.70 -0.41 20.58
C ASP A 32 -26.05 -1.07 21.82
N SER A 33 -26.77 -0.99 22.94
CA SER A 33 -26.46 -1.62 24.23
C SER A 33 -26.13 -3.12 24.20
N LYS A 34 -26.51 -3.84 23.12
CA LYS A 34 -26.09 -5.23 22.91
C LYS A 34 -24.57 -5.41 22.75
N ILE A 35 -23.90 -4.47 22.06
CA ILE A 35 -22.46 -4.60 21.75
C ILE A 35 -21.63 -4.63 23.05
N GLU A 36 -22.03 -3.84 24.04
CA GLU A 36 -21.40 -3.79 25.36
C GLU A 36 -21.62 -5.08 26.16
N THR A 37 -22.72 -5.81 25.90
CA THR A 37 -23.01 -7.09 26.55
C THR A 37 -22.23 -8.25 25.90
N GLU A 38 -22.09 -8.25 24.56
CA GLU A 38 -21.32 -9.27 23.83
C GLU A 38 -19.81 -9.21 24.13
N LEU A 39 -19.24 -7.99 24.25
CA LEU A 39 -17.81 -7.82 24.56
C LEU A 39 -17.42 -8.38 25.93
N ASN A 40 -18.30 -8.30 26.93
CA ASN A 40 -18.02 -8.80 28.27
C ASN A 40 -17.97 -10.34 28.36
N GLY A 41 -18.62 -11.06 27.42
CA GLY A 41 -18.57 -12.53 27.36
C GLY A 41 -17.29 -13.10 26.72
N CYS A 42 -16.52 -12.29 25.99
CA CYS A 42 -15.40 -12.78 25.18
C CYS A 42 -14.08 -13.01 25.94
N PHE A 43 -13.99 -12.68 27.22
CA PHE A 43 -12.73 -12.75 27.99
C PHE A 43 -12.56 -14.04 28.83
N GLU A 44 -13.58 -14.88 28.93
CA GLU A 44 -13.47 -16.17 29.62
C GLU A 44 -12.73 -17.21 28.74
N SER A 45 -11.43 -17.35 29.00
CA SER A 45 -10.47 -18.29 28.37
C SER A 45 -9.92 -17.90 26.99
N CYS A 46 -9.09 -16.84 26.94
CA CYS A 46 -8.07 -16.70 25.90
C CYS A 46 -7.03 -17.84 25.98
N THR A 47 -7.38 -19.00 25.42
CA THR A 47 -6.42 -20.08 25.17
C THR A 47 -5.54 -19.70 23.99
N TRP A 48 -4.34 -19.21 24.28
CA TRP A 48 -3.32 -18.91 23.27
C TRP A 48 -2.82 -20.20 22.60
N LYS A 49 -3.57 -20.73 21.64
CA LYS A 49 -3.04 -21.73 20.71
C LYS A 49 -1.99 -21.02 19.87
N LEU A 50 -0.73 -21.43 20.02
CA LEU A 50 0.34 -20.94 19.16
C LEU A 50 -0.06 -21.27 17.71
N LEU A 51 -0.35 -20.24 16.91
CA LEU A 51 -0.46 -20.40 15.46
C LEU A 51 0.87 -20.95 14.94
N ASP A 52 0.82 -21.69 13.83
CA ASP A 52 1.94 -22.50 13.35
C ASP A 52 3.29 -21.77 13.37
N GLU A 53 4.37 -22.54 13.49
CA GLU A 53 5.76 -22.05 13.45
C GLU A 53 6.13 -21.55 12.03
N ILE A 54 5.55 -20.43 11.64
CA ILE A 54 5.83 -19.75 10.38
C ILE A 54 7.26 -19.22 10.43
N PRO A 55 8.12 -19.54 9.44
CA PRO A 55 9.49 -19.05 9.38
C PRO A 55 9.61 -17.53 9.53
N VAL A 56 10.54 -17.10 10.37
CA VAL A 56 10.83 -15.68 10.60
C VAL A 56 11.46 -15.08 9.34
N ARG A 57 11.03 -13.86 8.97
CA ARG A 57 11.58 -13.10 7.85
C ARG A 57 12.49 -11.96 8.32
N GLU A 58 13.58 -11.74 7.60
CA GLU A 58 14.52 -10.65 7.82
C GLU A 58 14.26 -9.49 6.82
N GLN A 59 14.21 -8.25 7.32
CA GLN A 59 14.11 -7.02 6.51
C GLN A 59 15.45 -6.40 6.13
N PHE A 60 16.55 -6.98 6.63
CA PHE A 60 17.92 -6.53 6.46
C PHE A 60 18.10 -5.06 6.89
N GLN A 61 18.95 -4.30 6.19
CA GLN A 61 19.26 -2.89 6.48
C GLN A 61 18.24 -1.94 5.82
N SER A 62 16.96 -2.16 6.08
CA SER A 62 15.84 -1.35 5.56
C SER A 62 14.79 -1.07 6.64
N GLY A 63 13.94 -0.05 6.43
CA GLY A 63 12.83 0.32 7.32
C GLY A 63 11.49 -0.31 6.94
N ARG A 64 11.49 -1.53 6.37
CA ARG A 64 10.32 -2.16 5.76
C ARG A 64 9.44 -2.97 6.72
N CYS A 65 9.63 -2.85 8.04
CA CYS A 65 8.93 -3.64 9.07
C CYS A 65 7.41 -3.74 8.87
N TRP A 66 6.77 -2.63 8.53
CA TRP A 66 5.34 -2.54 8.23
C TRP A 66 4.89 -3.40 7.03
N MET A 67 5.68 -3.47 5.95
CA MET A 67 5.41 -4.36 4.80
C MET A 67 5.58 -5.83 5.20
N TYR A 68 6.66 -6.16 5.92
CA TYR A 68 6.89 -7.53 6.41
C TYR A 68 5.78 -7.98 7.37
N ALA A 69 5.35 -7.10 8.27
CA ALA A 69 4.25 -7.36 9.20
C ALA A 69 2.91 -7.54 8.45
N GLY A 70 2.60 -6.68 7.47
CA GLY A 70 1.38 -6.78 6.67
C GLY A 70 1.33 -8.04 5.80
N LEU A 71 2.43 -8.41 5.12
CA LEU A 71 2.49 -9.64 4.34
C LEU A 71 2.44 -10.90 5.22
N ASN A 72 3.08 -10.88 6.39
CA ASN A 72 2.97 -11.95 7.38
C ASN A 72 1.54 -12.05 7.95
N PHE A 73 0.84 -10.92 8.10
CA PHE A 73 -0.57 -10.89 8.49
C PHE A 73 -1.46 -11.54 7.43
N ILE A 74 -1.27 -11.22 6.14
CA ILE A 74 -1.98 -11.88 5.04
C ILE A 74 -1.72 -13.41 5.09
N LYS A 75 -0.46 -13.83 5.16
CA LYS A 75 -0.08 -15.26 5.28
C LYS A 75 -0.77 -15.95 6.47
N ARG A 76 -0.75 -15.33 7.66
CA ARG A 76 -1.37 -15.88 8.87
C ARG A 76 -2.88 -16.00 8.75
N ASN A 77 -3.56 -15.00 8.19
CA ASN A 77 -5.01 -15.06 8.01
C ASN A 77 -5.39 -16.14 6.99
N LEU A 78 -4.65 -16.30 5.89
CA LEU A 78 -4.86 -17.41 4.95
C LEU A 78 -4.71 -18.78 5.65
N LEU A 79 -3.60 -19.01 6.36
CA LEU A 79 -3.36 -20.26 7.11
C LEU A 79 -4.43 -20.53 8.19
N ALA A 80 -5.03 -19.49 8.77
CA ALA A 80 -6.13 -19.60 9.72
C ALA A 80 -7.46 -19.93 9.02
N SER A 81 -7.83 -19.20 7.96
CA SER A 81 -9.08 -19.39 7.21
C SER A 81 -9.23 -20.80 6.63
N PHE A 82 -8.12 -21.46 6.33
CA PHE A 82 -8.09 -22.82 5.77
C PHE A 82 -7.84 -23.93 6.81
N HIS A 83 -7.64 -23.63 8.11
CA HIS A 83 -7.23 -24.61 9.14
C HIS A 83 -8.05 -25.91 9.17
N ASN A 84 -9.37 -25.84 8.95
CA ASN A 84 -10.27 -27.01 8.96
C ASN A 84 -10.57 -27.61 7.57
N GLN A 85 -9.99 -27.04 6.51
CA GLN A 85 -10.32 -27.36 5.10
C GLN A 85 -9.14 -27.98 4.33
N ILE A 86 -7.91 -27.92 4.88
CA ILE A 86 -6.70 -28.49 4.26
C ILE A 86 -6.14 -29.62 5.11
N ASN A 87 -5.58 -30.64 4.45
CA ASN A 87 -4.87 -31.72 5.14
C ASN A 87 -3.51 -31.22 5.71
N PRO A 88 -2.85 -31.98 6.62
CA PRO A 88 -1.60 -31.55 7.24
C PRO A 88 -0.45 -31.30 6.25
N GLU A 89 -0.38 -32.06 5.15
CA GLU A 89 0.67 -31.92 4.13
C GLU A 89 0.52 -30.61 3.35
N HIS A 90 -0.70 -30.28 2.94
CA HIS A 90 -1.04 -29.00 2.32
C HIS A 90 -0.79 -27.84 3.29
N ARG A 91 -1.11 -28.00 4.58
CA ARG A 91 -0.81 -26.99 5.61
C ARG A 91 0.69 -26.72 5.71
N GLN A 92 1.51 -27.77 5.77
CA GLN A 92 2.96 -27.64 5.80
C GLN A 92 3.49 -26.99 4.51
N PHE A 93 3.00 -27.40 3.35
CA PHE A 93 3.35 -26.82 2.07
C PHE A 93 3.06 -25.30 2.00
N LEU A 94 1.91 -24.86 2.51
CA LEU A 94 1.59 -23.42 2.64
C LEU A 94 2.55 -22.71 3.62
N ILE A 95 2.90 -23.32 4.75
CA ILE A 95 3.82 -22.73 5.74
C ILE A 95 5.20 -22.49 5.12
N ASP A 96 5.71 -23.44 4.35
CA ASP A 96 7.05 -23.37 3.77
C ASP A 96 7.12 -22.44 2.54
N ASN A 97 6.16 -22.57 1.62
CA ASN A 97 6.24 -21.95 0.29
C ASN A 97 5.51 -20.61 0.17
N LEU A 98 4.42 -20.35 0.92
CA LEU A 98 3.64 -19.11 0.77
C LEU A 98 4.46 -17.91 1.27
N GLN A 99 5.13 -17.20 0.37
CA GLN A 99 5.97 -16.04 0.71
C GLN A 99 5.80 -14.94 -0.34
N PHE A 100 5.49 -13.73 0.12
CA PHE A 100 5.20 -12.60 -0.75
C PHE A 100 6.38 -11.63 -0.85
N SER A 101 6.58 -11.07 -2.04
CA SER A 101 7.66 -10.12 -2.29
C SER A 101 7.46 -8.80 -1.58
N THR A 102 8.40 -8.45 -0.72
CA THR A 102 8.54 -7.08 -0.22
C THR A 102 9.30 -6.18 -1.20
N SER A 103 10.15 -6.78 -2.05
CA SER A 103 10.94 -6.12 -3.10
C SER A 103 10.02 -5.43 -4.12
N TYR A 104 8.95 -6.12 -4.53
CA TYR A 104 7.89 -5.65 -5.40
C TYR A 104 7.21 -4.38 -4.86
N LEU A 105 6.69 -4.44 -3.63
CA LEU A 105 5.93 -3.34 -3.02
C LEU A 105 6.80 -2.09 -2.76
N VAL A 106 8.11 -2.24 -2.55
CA VAL A 106 9.05 -1.11 -2.41
C VAL A 106 9.05 -0.23 -3.65
N PHE A 107 8.94 -0.81 -4.85
CA PHE A 107 8.92 -0.02 -6.09
C PHE A 107 7.77 0.99 -6.07
N TYR A 108 6.55 0.50 -5.85
CA TYR A 108 5.34 1.31 -5.86
C TYR A 108 5.25 2.25 -4.66
N GLU A 109 5.69 1.82 -3.48
CA GLU A 109 5.76 2.70 -2.29
C GLU A 109 6.63 3.94 -2.55
N LYS A 110 7.82 3.77 -3.14
CA LYS A 110 8.70 4.91 -3.42
C LYS A 110 8.11 5.86 -4.46
N LEU A 111 7.40 5.33 -5.45
CA LEU A 111 6.76 6.11 -6.51
C LEU A 111 5.54 6.89 -5.98
N GLU A 112 4.69 6.24 -5.21
CA GLU A 112 3.54 6.86 -4.53
C GLU A 112 3.97 7.91 -3.50
N LYS A 113 5.05 7.67 -2.74
CA LYS A 113 5.66 8.68 -1.85
C LYS A 113 6.16 9.92 -2.60
N ALA A 114 6.80 9.72 -3.75
CA ALA A 114 7.22 10.85 -4.58
C ALA A 114 6.01 11.63 -5.14
N SER A 115 4.96 10.93 -5.54
CA SER A 115 3.69 11.51 -6.00
C SER A 115 3.05 12.36 -4.90
N ALA A 116 2.92 11.82 -3.68
CA ALA A 116 2.45 12.54 -2.51
C ALA A 116 3.26 13.80 -2.23
N ALA A 117 4.60 13.70 -2.27
CA ALA A 117 5.47 14.84 -2.05
C ALA A 117 5.31 15.95 -3.11
N PHE A 118 5.04 15.58 -4.37
CA PHE A 118 4.76 16.56 -5.43
C PHE A 118 3.36 17.18 -5.31
N HIS A 119 2.40 16.50 -4.70
CA HIS A 119 1.11 17.09 -4.32
C HIS A 119 1.29 18.05 -3.13
N ASP A 120 2.02 17.64 -2.08
CA ASP A 120 2.38 18.50 -0.94
C ASP A 120 3.11 19.78 -1.39
N ALA A 121 3.95 19.71 -2.43
CA ALA A 121 4.62 20.87 -3.04
C ALA A 121 3.62 21.88 -3.64
N VAL A 122 2.58 21.40 -4.34
CA VAL A 122 1.51 22.24 -4.89
C VAL A 122 0.66 22.81 -3.76
N GLU A 123 0.25 21.98 -2.80
CA GLU A 123 -0.63 22.41 -1.72
C GLU A 123 0.00 23.47 -0.82
N THR A 124 1.25 23.29 -0.45
CA THR A 124 2.00 24.22 0.41
C THR A 124 2.63 25.39 -0.33
N SER A 125 2.47 25.51 -1.66
CA SER A 125 3.13 26.52 -2.50
C SER A 125 2.98 27.96 -1.99
N HIS A 126 1.82 28.29 -1.42
CA HIS A 126 1.48 29.58 -0.81
C HIS A 126 2.21 29.92 0.51
N LEU A 127 2.91 28.95 1.12
CA LEU A 127 3.72 29.15 2.33
C LEU A 127 5.17 29.47 1.96
N SER A 128 5.93 30.10 2.86
CA SER A 128 7.38 30.28 2.66
C SER A 128 8.12 28.94 2.57
N ILE A 129 9.29 28.91 1.94
CA ILE A 129 10.18 27.73 1.94
C ILE A 129 10.70 27.42 3.36
N ASP A 130 10.84 28.45 4.19
CA ASP A 130 11.28 28.36 5.59
C ASP A 130 10.12 28.09 6.58
N ASP A 131 8.89 27.94 6.07
CA ASP A 131 7.75 27.58 6.91
C ASP A 131 8.00 26.23 7.61
N PRO A 132 7.68 26.09 8.92
CA PRO A 132 7.94 24.85 9.66
C PRO A 132 7.34 23.59 9.03
N LEU A 133 6.17 23.68 8.38
CA LEU A 133 5.54 22.56 7.67
C LEU A 133 6.32 22.20 6.41
N VAL A 134 6.69 23.20 5.59
CA VAL A 134 7.46 22.99 4.35
C VAL A 134 8.84 22.43 4.66
N SER A 135 9.51 22.98 5.67
CA SER A 135 10.79 22.48 6.19
C SER A 135 10.68 21.04 6.70
N TYR A 136 9.61 20.69 7.43
CA TYR A 136 9.33 19.32 7.86
C TYR A 136 9.17 18.35 6.68
N LEU A 137 8.31 18.68 5.71
CA LEU A 137 8.04 17.87 4.51
C LEU A 137 9.32 17.60 3.69
N ILE A 138 10.20 18.58 3.57
CA ILE A 138 11.50 18.43 2.88
C ILE A 138 12.48 17.59 3.73
N ARG A 139 12.59 17.87 5.03
CA ARG A 139 13.62 17.28 5.91
C ARG A 139 13.34 15.84 6.31
N ILE A 140 12.08 15.46 6.47
CA ILE A 140 11.67 14.11 6.92
C ILE A 140 12.19 12.98 6.02
N GLY A 141 12.50 13.30 4.77
CA GLY A 141 12.81 12.34 3.72
C GLY A 141 11.52 11.89 3.06
N PRO A 142 11.00 12.64 2.07
CA PRO A 142 9.76 12.35 1.36
C PRO A 142 9.54 10.87 0.98
N VAL A 143 10.61 10.17 0.57
CA VAL A 143 10.54 8.74 0.18
C VAL A 143 11.23 7.79 1.17
N ARG A 144 11.42 8.19 2.44
CA ARG A 144 11.97 7.32 3.49
C ARG A 144 11.24 5.98 3.56
N ASP A 145 11.89 4.94 4.07
CA ASP A 145 11.19 3.72 4.45
C ASP A 145 10.27 3.96 5.66
N GLY A 146 9.25 3.13 5.80
CA GLY A 146 8.30 3.15 6.92
C GLY A 146 6.96 3.76 6.52
N SER A 147 5.87 3.11 6.92
CA SER A 147 4.50 3.58 6.75
C SER A 147 3.55 2.92 7.75
N ASP A 148 2.28 3.31 7.69
CA ASP A 148 1.17 2.73 8.43
C ASP A 148 0.44 1.60 7.66
N TRP A 149 -0.53 0.98 8.35
CA TRP A 149 -1.41 -0.07 7.84
C TRP A 149 -2.28 0.38 6.66
N ASN A 150 -2.83 1.60 6.70
CA ASN A 150 -3.75 2.07 5.66
C ASN A 150 -3.03 2.22 4.31
N VAL A 151 -1.77 2.67 4.35
CA VAL A 151 -0.89 2.70 3.18
C VAL A 151 -0.51 1.29 2.72
N PHE A 152 -0.33 0.34 3.63
CA PHE A 152 -0.15 -1.07 3.24
C PHE A 152 -1.36 -1.60 2.48
N CYS A 153 -2.58 -1.45 3.02
CA CYS A 153 -3.81 -1.87 2.36
C CYS A 153 -3.95 -1.26 0.97
N ARG A 154 -3.77 0.07 0.83
CA ARG A 154 -3.83 0.76 -0.47
C ARG A 154 -2.82 0.24 -1.47
N LEU A 155 -1.59 -0.12 -1.05
CA LEU A 155 -0.61 -0.72 -1.95
C LEU A 155 -1.04 -2.10 -2.43
N ILE A 156 -1.60 -2.94 -1.54
CA ILE A 156 -2.09 -4.27 -1.93
C ILE A 156 -3.36 -4.19 -2.79
N GLU A 157 -4.28 -3.28 -2.49
CA GLU A 157 -5.52 -3.09 -3.27
C GLU A 157 -5.23 -2.53 -4.67
N LYS A 158 -4.22 -1.66 -4.81
CA LYS A 158 -3.87 -1.01 -6.09
C LYS A 158 -2.89 -1.78 -6.95
N TYR A 159 -1.98 -2.54 -6.33
CA TYR A 159 -0.88 -3.24 -7.01
C TYR A 159 -0.82 -4.73 -6.70
N GLY A 160 -1.71 -5.26 -5.87
CA GLY A 160 -1.71 -6.67 -5.50
C GLY A 160 -0.44 -7.10 -4.76
N ILE A 161 -0.08 -8.37 -4.95
CA ILE A 161 1.14 -8.99 -4.44
C ILE A 161 1.72 -9.92 -5.48
N VAL A 162 3.02 -10.23 -5.37
CA VAL A 162 3.67 -11.29 -6.14
C VAL A 162 4.43 -12.24 -5.20
N PRO A 163 4.70 -13.48 -5.63
CA PRO A 163 5.60 -14.37 -4.90
C PRO A 163 7.00 -13.78 -4.69
N GLU A 164 7.65 -14.13 -3.59
CA GLU A 164 9.08 -13.81 -3.37
C GLU A 164 9.98 -14.53 -4.39
N SER A 165 9.55 -15.69 -4.94
CA SER A 165 10.25 -16.38 -6.04
C SER A 165 10.26 -15.57 -7.35
N ILE A 166 9.19 -14.81 -7.61
CA ILE A 166 8.99 -13.99 -8.80
C ILE A 166 9.70 -12.63 -8.69
N ALA A 167 9.70 -12.02 -7.50
CA ALA A 167 10.42 -10.77 -7.24
C ALA A 167 11.26 -10.87 -5.95
N PRO A 168 12.44 -11.50 -5.99
CA PRO A 168 13.27 -11.68 -4.81
C PRO A 168 13.90 -10.37 -4.30
N ASP A 169 14.26 -10.36 -3.02
CA ASP A 169 14.92 -9.21 -2.38
C ASP A 169 16.32 -8.92 -2.98
N LEU A 170 16.45 -7.75 -3.62
CA LEU A 170 17.64 -7.25 -4.32
C LEU A 170 18.63 -6.53 -3.39
N LYS A 171 19.86 -6.31 -3.84
CA LYS A 171 20.89 -5.55 -3.08
C LYS A 171 20.38 -4.21 -2.53
N HIS A 172 19.60 -3.48 -3.32
CA HIS A 172 19.07 -2.15 -2.94
C HIS A 172 17.77 -2.18 -2.12
N THR A 173 17.09 -3.32 -2.02
CA THR A 173 15.97 -3.49 -1.08
C THR A 173 16.46 -4.03 0.27
N ARG A 174 17.49 -4.89 0.27
CA ARG A 174 18.20 -5.31 1.48
C ARG A 174 19.01 -4.19 2.16
N ASN A 175 19.42 -3.16 1.41
CA ASN A 175 19.96 -1.92 1.97
C ASN A 175 19.47 -0.70 1.18
N THR A 176 18.41 -0.08 1.69
CA THR A 176 17.70 1.04 1.03
C THR A 176 18.39 2.38 1.20
N LYS A 177 19.47 2.50 2.00
CA LYS A 177 20.12 3.78 2.34
C LYS A 177 20.53 4.58 1.11
N GLN A 178 21.17 3.93 0.13
CA GLN A 178 21.63 4.59 -1.09
C GLN A 178 20.47 4.97 -2.01
N LEU A 179 19.50 4.07 -2.20
CA LEU A 179 18.28 4.30 -2.97
C LEU A 179 17.51 5.52 -2.43
N ASN A 180 17.22 5.51 -1.12
CA ASN A 180 16.54 6.59 -0.43
C ASN A 180 17.32 7.91 -0.51
N SER A 181 18.66 7.89 -0.45
CA SER A 181 19.46 9.10 -0.63
C SER A 181 19.30 9.71 -2.03
N THR A 182 19.42 8.89 -3.08
CA THR A 182 19.29 9.33 -4.47
C THR A 182 17.88 9.86 -4.76
N LEU A 183 16.85 9.10 -4.39
CA LEU A 183 15.46 9.49 -4.61
C LEU A 183 15.08 10.76 -3.83
N ASN A 184 15.42 10.86 -2.53
CA ASN A 184 15.11 12.05 -1.73
C ASN A 184 15.79 13.31 -2.29
N ARG A 185 16.97 13.21 -2.91
CA ARG A 185 17.59 14.34 -3.61
C ARG A 185 16.72 14.79 -4.79
N ARG A 186 16.35 13.87 -5.69
CA ARG A 186 15.53 14.19 -6.88
C ARG A 186 14.13 14.70 -6.51
N VAL A 187 13.48 14.09 -5.52
CA VAL A 187 12.17 14.55 -5.03
C VAL A 187 12.26 15.96 -4.46
N ARG A 188 13.32 16.32 -3.71
CA ARG A 188 13.51 17.69 -3.20
C ARG A 188 13.76 18.72 -4.30
N GLU A 189 14.55 18.36 -5.32
CA GLU A 189 14.79 19.22 -6.49
C GLU A 189 13.47 19.52 -7.21
N HIS A 190 12.65 18.51 -7.47
CA HIS A 190 11.34 18.68 -8.10
C HIS A 190 10.31 19.39 -7.18
N PHE A 191 10.30 19.13 -5.88
CA PHE A 191 9.44 19.80 -4.89
C PHE A 191 9.66 21.31 -4.90
N ILE A 192 10.93 21.75 -4.89
CA ILE A 192 11.29 23.17 -4.99
C ILE A 192 10.88 23.73 -6.36
N LYS A 193 11.12 22.98 -7.45
CA LYS A 193 10.80 23.47 -8.79
C LYS A 193 9.30 23.63 -9.05
N ILE A 194 8.46 22.74 -8.52
CA ILE A 194 6.99 22.86 -8.58
C ILE A 194 6.55 24.17 -7.91
N ARG A 195 7.04 24.45 -6.71
CA ARG A 195 6.72 25.68 -5.96
C ARG A 195 7.17 26.93 -6.71
N GLN A 196 8.38 26.90 -7.27
CA GLN A 196 8.89 28.00 -8.12
C GLN A 196 8.02 28.24 -9.36
N LEU A 197 7.51 27.20 -10.01
CA LEU A 197 6.66 27.35 -11.20
C LEU A 197 5.33 28.05 -10.86
N ILE A 198 4.70 27.67 -9.74
CA ILE A 198 3.47 28.31 -9.24
C ILE A 198 3.73 29.80 -8.96
N ASP A 199 4.78 30.10 -8.19
CA ASP A 199 5.14 31.46 -7.75
C ASP A 199 5.58 32.37 -8.93
N SER A 200 6.52 31.91 -9.77
CA SER A 200 7.11 32.75 -10.82
C SER A 200 6.21 33.01 -12.02
N SER A 201 5.23 32.14 -12.25
CA SER A 201 4.39 32.18 -13.44
C SER A 201 2.93 32.56 -13.14
N PHE A 202 2.62 32.93 -11.89
CA PHE A 202 1.27 33.22 -11.38
C PHE A 202 0.23 32.13 -11.72
N LEU A 203 0.68 30.87 -11.83
CA LEU A 203 -0.18 29.75 -12.21
C LEU A 203 -1.03 29.33 -11.01
N GLY A 204 -2.29 28.98 -11.27
CA GLY A 204 -3.12 28.34 -10.25
C GLY A 204 -2.55 26.98 -9.85
N LYS A 205 -2.86 26.52 -8.63
CA LYS A 205 -2.50 25.17 -8.16
C LYS A 205 -2.96 24.07 -9.13
N ASP A 206 -4.12 24.26 -9.75
CA ASP A 206 -4.75 23.32 -10.67
C ASP A 206 -4.30 23.45 -12.13
N ASP A 207 -3.33 24.33 -12.43
CA ASP A 207 -2.92 24.62 -13.80
C ASP A 207 -2.37 23.38 -14.55
N PRO A 208 -2.79 23.12 -15.80
CA PRO A 208 -2.34 21.96 -16.58
C PRO A 208 -0.82 21.81 -16.72
N GLU A 209 -0.06 22.91 -16.78
CA GLU A 209 1.40 22.85 -16.88
C GLU A 209 2.05 22.38 -15.57
N ILE A 210 1.43 22.65 -14.40
CA ILE A 210 1.87 22.10 -13.11
C ILE A 210 1.66 20.58 -13.08
N GLN A 211 0.48 20.11 -13.51
CA GLN A 211 0.17 18.67 -13.58
C GLN A 211 1.11 17.93 -14.55
N LYS A 212 1.37 18.52 -15.72
CA LYS A 212 2.34 18.04 -16.71
C LYS A 212 3.77 18.00 -16.15
N TYR A 213 4.16 18.98 -15.34
CA TYR A 213 5.46 18.97 -14.65
C TYR A 213 5.54 17.89 -13.55
N GLN A 214 4.46 17.65 -12.80
CA GLN A 214 4.40 16.55 -11.82
C GLN A 214 4.56 15.18 -12.50
N ILE A 215 3.93 14.96 -13.66
CA ILE A 215 4.10 13.75 -14.48
C ILE A 215 5.56 13.62 -14.95
N HIS A 216 6.18 14.70 -15.43
CA HIS A 216 7.60 14.71 -15.81
C HIS A 216 8.50 14.36 -14.61
N ALA A 217 8.26 14.93 -13.44
CA ALA A 217 9.00 14.63 -12.21
C ALA A 217 8.84 13.16 -11.78
N LEU A 218 7.63 12.60 -11.85
CA LEU A 218 7.40 11.18 -11.58
C LEU A 218 8.13 10.27 -12.58
N LYS A 219 8.18 10.63 -13.86
CA LYS A 219 8.95 9.89 -14.87
C LYS A 219 10.47 9.91 -14.59
N ASP A 220 11.00 10.97 -13.98
CA ASP A 220 12.39 11.01 -13.51
C ASP A 220 12.61 10.08 -12.30
N ILE A 221 11.71 10.12 -11.32
CA ILE A 221 11.75 9.21 -10.15
C ILE A 221 11.64 7.74 -10.59
N TYR A 222 10.75 7.42 -11.52
CA TYR A 222 10.60 6.08 -12.11
C TYR A 222 11.92 5.58 -12.73
N ARG A 223 12.65 6.44 -13.46
CA ARG A 223 13.98 6.10 -14.02
C ARG A 223 15.01 5.75 -12.94
N VAL A 224 14.98 6.45 -11.80
CA VAL A 224 15.84 6.11 -10.66
C VAL A 224 15.44 4.76 -10.06
N LEU A 225 14.14 4.48 -9.92
CA LEU A 225 13.65 3.22 -9.38
C LEU A 225 14.04 2.03 -10.24
N ILE A 226 13.78 2.06 -11.55
CA ILE A 226 14.13 0.95 -12.45
C ILE A 226 15.63 0.66 -12.49
N ALA A 227 16.48 1.69 -12.33
CA ALA A 227 17.94 1.53 -12.28
C ALA A 227 18.44 0.82 -11.01
N HIS A 228 17.66 0.80 -9.92
CA HIS A 228 18.03 0.14 -8.66
C HIS A 228 17.24 -1.16 -8.39
N LEU A 229 16.01 -1.26 -8.92
CA LEU A 229 15.03 -2.29 -8.58
C LEU A 229 14.56 -3.13 -9.79
N GLY A 230 14.93 -2.75 -11.01
CA GLY A 230 14.39 -3.34 -12.24
C GLY A 230 13.02 -2.79 -12.63
N VAL A 231 12.50 -3.25 -13.78
CA VAL A 231 11.16 -2.89 -14.27
C VAL A 231 10.11 -3.57 -13.37
N PRO A 232 9.07 -2.85 -12.90
CA PRO A 232 8.04 -3.44 -12.05
C PRO A 232 7.20 -4.46 -12.84
N ILE A 233 6.92 -5.59 -12.18
CA ILE A 233 6.20 -6.72 -12.77
C ILE A 233 4.72 -6.37 -12.96
N GLN A 234 4.24 -6.41 -14.20
CA GLN A 234 2.83 -6.20 -14.53
C GLN A 234 2.09 -7.54 -14.68
N GLU A 235 2.76 -8.55 -15.24
CA GLU A 235 2.29 -9.92 -15.37
C GLU A 235 3.44 -10.89 -15.09
N PHE A 236 3.11 -12.08 -14.61
CA PHE A 236 4.05 -13.18 -14.44
C PHE A 236 3.35 -14.53 -14.65
N THR A 237 4.12 -15.55 -15.03
CA THR A 237 3.65 -16.93 -15.11
C THR A 237 3.89 -17.65 -13.79
N LEU A 238 2.92 -18.42 -13.33
CA LEU A 238 3.09 -19.25 -12.13
C LEU A 238 4.05 -20.42 -12.37
N ASP A 239 4.92 -20.67 -11.40
CA ASP A 239 5.66 -21.93 -11.32
C ASP A 239 4.79 -23.06 -10.70
N SER A 240 5.35 -24.27 -10.61
CA SER A 240 4.63 -25.43 -10.07
C SER A 240 4.24 -25.29 -8.59
N ASN A 241 5.04 -24.58 -7.79
CA ASN A 241 4.71 -24.34 -6.39
C ASN A 241 3.58 -23.32 -6.27
N GLU A 242 3.67 -22.22 -7.01
CA GLU A 242 2.64 -21.17 -7.01
C GLU A 242 1.30 -21.67 -7.55
N SER A 243 1.30 -22.48 -8.62
CA SER A 243 0.09 -23.15 -9.11
C SER A 243 -0.54 -24.04 -8.03
N THR A 244 0.29 -24.76 -7.27
CA THR A 244 -0.15 -25.59 -6.13
C THR A 244 -0.72 -24.73 -4.98
N LEU A 245 -0.09 -23.60 -4.65
CA LEU A 245 -0.60 -22.65 -3.66
C LEU A 245 -2.00 -22.12 -4.06
N CYS A 246 -2.16 -21.71 -5.33
CA CYS A 246 -3.44 -21.26 -5.86
C CYS A 246 -4.52 -22.36 -5.83
N THR A 247 -4.21 -23.61 -6.20
CA THR A 247 -5.16 -24.73 -6.08
C THR A 247 -5.56 -25.04 -4.64
N ILE A 248 -4.64 -24.96 -3.67
CA ILE A 248 -4.94 -25.22 -2.25
C ILE A 248 -5.82 -24.10 -1.66
N LEU A 249 -5.56 -22.84 -2.03
CA LEU A 249 -6.24 -21.66 -1.47
C LEU A 249 -7.50 -21.27 -2.25
N ASN A 250 -7.67 -21.74 -3.49
CA ASN A 250 -8.86 -21.48 -4.29
C ASN A 250 -9.32 -22.77 -5.01
N PRO A 251 -10.36 -23.45 -4.49
CA PRO A 251 -10.91 -24.67 -5.11
C PRO A 251 -11.43 -24.48 -6.54
N ASN A 252 -11.69 -23.24 -6.98
CA ASN A 252 -12.14 -22.92 -8.33
C ASN A 252 -10.96 -22.65 -9.31
N PHE A 253 -9.71 -22.70 -8.84
CA PHE A 253 -8.53 -22.43 -9.66
C PHE A 253 -8.18 -23.62 -10.57
N ASN A 254 -8.28 -23.42 -11.89
CA ASN A 254 -8.04 -24.45 -12.89
C ASN A 254 -6.55 -24.58 -13.25
N SER A 255 -5.78 -25.26 -12.41
CA SER A 255 -4.31 -25.45 -12.55
C SER A 255 -3.80 -26.03 -13.87
N ASN A 256 -4.66 -26.51 -14.77
CA ASN A 256 -4.29 -27.09 -16.06
C ASN A 256 -4.03 -26.05 -17.17
N ALA A 257 -4.31 -24.76 -16.95
CA ALA A 257 -3.99 -23.69 -17.90
C ALA A 257 -2.59 -23.08 -17.64
N SER A 258 -1.98 -22.51 -18.68
CA SER A 258 -0.78 -21.69 -18.56
C SER A 258 -1.15 -20.29 -18.09
N HIS A 259 -1.19 -20.08 -16.76
CA HIS A 259 -1.58 -18.80 -16.17
C HIS A 259 -0.44 -17.78 -16.25
N SER A 260 -0.47 -16.90 -17.26
CA SER A 260 -0.05 -15.51 -17.02
C SER A 260 -1.11 -14.85 -16.13
N MET A 261 -0.70 -14.08 -15.14
CA MET A 261 -1.61 -13.34 -14.28
C MET A 261 -1.00 -12.04 -13.79
N THR A 262 -1.85 -11.08 -13.46
CA THR A 262 -1.41 -9.85 -12.79
C THR A 262 -1.19 -10.08 -11.30
N PRO A 263 -0.36 -9.25 -10.64
CA PRO A 263 -0.22 -9.22 -9.18
C PRO A 263 -1.55 -9.03 -8.41
N VAL A 264 -2.51 -8.33 -9.01
CA VAL A 264 -3.85 -8.11 -8.45
C VAL A 264 -4.71 -9.38 -8.57
N ASP A 265 -4.67 -10.05 -9.72
CA ASP A 265 -5.36 -11.34 -9.91
C ASP A 265 -4.78 -12.42 -8.98
N TYR A 266 -3.47 -12.44 -8.77
CA TYR A 266 -2.81 -13.35 -7.83
C TYR A 266 -3.27 -13.08 -6.39
N PHE A 267 -3.31 -11.81 -5.96
CA PHE A 267 -3.85 -11.44 -4.65
C PHE A 267 -5.29 -11.93 -4.46
N HIS A 268 -6.19 -11.64 -5.40
CA HIS A 268 -7.59 -12.06 -5.34
C HIS A 268 -7.75 -13.59 -5.45
N THR A 269 -6.91 -14.27 -6.22
CA THR A 269 -6.90 -15.73 -6.32
C THR A 269 -6.55 -16.37 -4.98
N LEU A 270 -5.54 -15.88 -4.26
CA LEU A 270 -5.14 -16.42 -2.97
C LEU A 270 -6.13 -16.10 -1.84
N THR A 271 -6.70 -14.89 -1.84
CA THR A 271 -7.60 -14.42 -0.76
C THR A 271 -9.04 -14.88 -0.94
N HIS A 272 -9.51 -14.96 -2.19
CA HIS A 272 -10.92 -15.11 -2.52
C HIS A 272 -11.78 -14.08 -1.76
N GLU A 273 -13.08 -14.35 -1.62
CA GLU A 273 -13.99 -13.61 -0.74
C GLU A 273 -13.64 -13.66 0.76
N ARG A 274 -12.62 -14.44 1.18
CA ARG A 274 -12.34 -14.73 2.60
C ARG A 274 -11.61 -13.60 3.32
N MET A 275 -10.92 -12.72 2.59
CA MET A 275 -10.21 -11.57 3.15
C MET A 275 -10.50 -10.33 2.33
N LYS A 276 -10.97 -9.28 3.01
CA LYS A 276 -11.07 -7.92 2.48
C LYS A 276 -10.27 -7.01 3.40
N LEU A 277 -9.28 -6.30 2.87
CA LEU A 277 -8.40 -5.46 3.70
C LEU A 277 -9.15 -4.29 4.33
N SER A 278 -10.22 -3.83 3.68
CA SER A 278 -11.19 -2.86 4.20
C SER A 278 -11.95 -3.30 5.47
N ASN A 279 -11.94 -4.59 5.84
CA ASN A 279 -12.57 -5.06 7.08
C ASN A 279 -11.70 -4.80 8.33
N TYR A 280 -10.48 -4.28 8.20
CA TYR A 280 -9.55 -4.08 9.32
C TYR A 280 -9.31 -2.59 9.59
N CYS A 281 -9.44 -2.18 10.86
CA CYS A 281 -9.19 -0.82 11.32
C CYS A 281 -7.91 -0.72 12.18
N VAL A 282 -7.36 0.49 12.29
CA VAL A 282 -6.20 0.78 13.15
C VAL A 282 -6.67 1.34 14.48
N ILE A 283 -6.37 0.62 15.56
CA ILE A 283 -6.60 1.09 16.94
C ILE A 283 -5.29 1.66 17.49
N ILE A 284 -5.35 2.86 18.07
CA ILE A 284 -4.20 3.56 18.66
C ILE A 284 -4.51 3.89 20.12
N ASN A 285 -3.57 3.60 21.02
CA ASN A 285 -3.61 4.08 22.40
C ASN A 285 -2.74 5.33 22.55
N ASP A 286 -3.35 6.51 22.57
CA ASP A 286 -2.69 7.80 22.81
C ASP A 286 -3.38 8.57 23.92
N ASN A 287 -2.85 8.47 25.15
CA ASN A 287 -3.35 9.15 26.36
C ASN A 287 -3.38 10.69 26.28
N ARG A 288 -2.91 11.31 25.19
CA ARG A 288 -3.00 12.77 24.93
C ARG A 288 -4.24 13.14 24.10
N ARG A 289 -5.02 12.15 23.66
CA ARG A 289 -6.19 12.29 22.80
C ARG A 289 -7.42 11.72 23.50
N LEU A 290 -8.61 12.01 22.96
CA LEU A 290 -9.85 11.42 23.45
C LEU A 290 -9.93 9.98 22.92
N PHE A 291 -10.31 9.06 23.80
CA PHE A 291 -10.65 7.69 23.39
C PHE A 291 -11.94 7.69 22.55
N HIS A 292 -12.21 6.58 21.85
CA HIS A 292 -13.39 6.39 21.01
C HIS A 292 -13.57 7.46 19.90
N THR A 293 -12.50 8.16 19.53
CA THR A 293 -12.50 9.23 18.51
C THR A 293 -11.65 8.81 17.31
N VAL A 294 -12.16 9.04 16.10
CA VAL A 294 -11.40 8.81 14.85
C VAL A 294 -10.45 9.99 14.60
N TYR A 295 -9.20 9.68 14.26
CA TYR A 295 -8.17 10.69 13.96
C TYR A 295 -7.53 10.43 12.60
N SER A 296 -7.33 11.50 11.82
CA SER A 296 -6.57 11.47 10.58
C SER A 296 -5.32 12.36 10.68
N VAL A 297 -4.26 11.99 9.95
CA VAL A 297 -3.03 12.78 9.86
C VAL A 297 -3.01 13.47 8.49
N LYS A 298 -2.99 14.81 8.49
CA LYS A 298 -3.15 15.62 7.28
C LYS A 298 -1.96 15.55 6.32
N TYR A 299 -0.73 15.58 6.84
CA TYR A 299 0.51 15.63 6.06
C TYR A 299 1.44 14.47 6.44
N GLY A 300 2.22 13.99 5.47
CA GLY A 300 3.00 12.76 5.64
C GLY A 300 2.21 11.48 5.37
N LYS A 301 1.05 11.58 4.68
CA LYS A 301 0.44 10.43 4.01
C LYS A 301 1.45 9.94 2.96
N ASN A 302 1.88 8.70 3.10
CA ASN A 302 2.95 8.10 2.29
C ASN A 302 2.49 7.63 0.89
N THR A 303 1.30 8.01 0.46
CA THR A 303 0.70 7.73 -0.85
C THR A 303 -0.04 8.97 -1.29
N ALA A 304 -0.11 9.24 -2.60
CA ALA A 304 -1.01 10.28 -3.08
C ALA A 304 -2.44 9.93 -2.62
N THR A 305 -3.16 10.91 -2.08
CA THR A 305 -4.53 10.68 -1.66
C THR A 305 -5.42 10.48 -2.89
N PHE A 306 -5.91 9.24 -3.06
CA PHE A 306 -7.35 9.12 -3.25
C PHE A 306 -8.01 9.98 -2.18
N LYS A 307 -8.99 10.81 -2.56
CA LYS A 307 -9.85 11.43 -1.54
C LYS A 307 -10.36 10.30 -0.67
N ASP A 308 -10.24 10.44 0.64
CA ASP A 308 -10.88 9.54 1.60
C ASP A 308 -12.39 9.82 1.51
N THR A 309 -13.04 9.30 0.47
CA THR A 309 -14.44 9.59 0.08
C THR A 309 -15.48 9.07 1.07
N ASN A 310 -15.06 8.28 2.06
CA ASN A 310 -15.91 7.52 2.96
C ASN A 310 -15.69 7.81 4.46
N LEU A 311 -15.11 8.97 4.83
CA LEU A 311 -14.96 9.34 6.25
C LEU A 311 -15.39 10.78 6.63
N ASP A 312 -15.69 11.65 5.67
CA ASP A 312 -16.22 13.01 5.91
C ASP A 312 -17.62 13.20 5.30
N GLN A 313 -18.56 12.34 5.69
CA GLN A 313 -20.00 12.64 5.78
C GLN A 313 -20.77 11.49 6.43
N ASN A 314 -21.23 11.72 7.67
CA ASN A 314 -22.35 11.04 8.32
C ASN A 314 -23.00 12.05 9.27
N ASP A 315 -24.08 12.68 8.79
CA ASP A 315 -25.30 12.93 9.57
C ASP A 315 -26.23 11.72 9.37
#